data_AF-A0A841U4N5-F1
#
_entry.id   AF-A0A841U4N5-F1
#
_cell.length_a   1.000
_cell.length_b   1.000
_cell.length_c   1.000
_cell.angle_alpha   90.00
_cell.angle_beta   90.00
_cell.angle_gamma   90.00
#
_symmetry.space_group_name_H-M   'P 1'
#
loop_
_entity.id
_entity.type
_entity.pdbx_description
1 polymer ?
#
loop_
_entity_poly.entity_id
_entity_poly.type
_entity_poly.pdbx_seq_one_letter_code
_entity_poly.pdbx_strand_id
1 'polypeptide(L)'
;PRAATGEAPAGGGAGLEADKPALVGVSVRFWRGDRADLDRAATALAALAGRRSVRLRLLPFHRGSDEEASRYVMERLAGAGAEAELAPAHEEPQAMLREVDGCDLLVGMRLHSLIYAANREVPLLGISYDPKIDQFLGWLGEKAAGTTEALDPESFAERAAGLLDDPAGWRASAGDAIRRLKEEAARPAQRILQLLTERDRG
;
A
#
# COMPACT_ATOMS: atom_id res chain seq x y z
N PRO A 1 12.37 -69.43 -11.98
CA PRO A 1 11.33 -68.37 -11.82
C PRO A 1 11.99 -67.04 -11.43
N ARG A 2 11.92 -66.07 -12.34
CA ARG A 2 12.57 -64.75 -12.25
C ARG A 2 11.86 -63.86 -11.22
N ALA A 3 12.65 -63.07 -10.49
CA ALA A 3 12.21 -62.00 -9.60
C ALA A 3 11.49 -60.90 -10.39
N ALA A 4 10.39 -60.39 -9.82
CA ALA A 4 9.72 -59.17 -10.25
C ALA A 4 9.62 -58.24 -9.05
N THR A 5 10.46 -57.20 -9.09
CA THR A 5 10.43 -56.02 -8.23
C THR A 5 9.25 -55.17 -8.67
N GLY A 6 8.34 -54.83 -7.75
CA GLY A 6 7.21 -53.93 -7.98
C GLY A 6 7.32 -52.72 -7.06
N GLU A 7 7.37 -51.55 -7.69
CA GLU A 7 7.66 -50.22 -7.16
C GLU A 7 6.71 -49.75 -6.05
N ALA A 8 7.26 -48.91 -5.16
CA ALA A 8 6.53 -48.10 -4.20
C ALA A 8 5.72 -47.01 -4.91
N PRO A 9 4.51 -46.63 -4.43
CA PRO A 9 3.87 -45.41 -4.89
C PRO A 9 4.55 -44.21 -4.22
N ALA A 10 5.36 -43.51 -5.00
CA ALA A 10 5.64 -42.10 -4.81
C ALA A 10 4.38 -41.30 -5.15
N GLY A 11 4.01 -40.36 -4.29
CA GLY A 11 2.86 -39.50 -4.52
C GLY A 11 2.39 -38.75 -3.29
N GLY A 12 3.33 -38.25 -2.48
CA GLY A 12 3.03 -37.19 -1.53
C GLY A 12 2.72 -35.94 -2.34
N GLY A 13 1.45 -35.75 -2.70
CA GLY A 13 0.98 -34.49 -3.24
C GLY A 13 1.33 -33.40 -2.25
N ALA A 14 2.32 -32.59 -2.60
CA ALA A 14 2.54 -31.30 -1.96
C ALA A 14 1.20 -30.58 -2.04
N GLY A 15 0.55 -30.43 -0.88
CA GLY A 15 -0.63 -29.59 -0.77
C GLY A 15 -0.27 -28.25 -1.39
N LEU A 16 -1.07 -27.83 -2.36
CA LEU A 16 -1.12 -26.45 -2.78
C LEU A 16 -1.41 -25.65 -1.50
N GLU A 17 -0.38 -25.06 -0.89
CA GLU A 17 -0.62 -23.97 0.04
C GLU A 17 -1.43 -22.96 -0.75
N ALA A 18 -2.70 -22.80 -0.38
CA ALA A 18 -3.56 -21.81 -0.99
C ALA A 18 -2.84 -20.47 -0.82
N ASP A 19 -2.39 -19.89 -1.93
CA ASP A 19 -1.64 -18.64 -1.94
C ASP A 19 -2.47 -17.61 -1.16
N LYS A 20 -1.96 -17.22 0.01
CA LYS A 20 -2.69 -16.38 0.94
C LYS A 20 -2.95 -15.05 0.23
N PRO A 21 -4.20 -14.56 0.17
CA PRO A 21 -4.49 -13.34 -0.58
C PRO A 21 -3.70 -12.16 0.02
N ALA A 22 -3.00 -11.44 -0.84
CA ALA A 22 -2.17 -10.30 -0.46
C ALA A 22 -3.04 -9.19 0.14
N LEU A 23 -2.57 -8.56 1.21
CA LEU A 23 -3.30 -7.47 1.87
C LEU A 23 -2.95 -6.13 1.23
N VAL A 24 -3.92 -5.50 0.57
CA VAL A 24 -3.77 -4.17 -0.02
C VAL A 24 -4.39 -3.13 0.90
N GLY A 25 -3.55 -2.29 1.49
CA GLY A 25 -3.98 -1.14 2.27
C GLY A 25 -4.43 -0.02 1.36
N VAL A 26 -5.60 0.58 1.62
CA VAL A 26 -6.19 1.60 0.75
C VAL A 26 -6.52 2.84 1.58
N SER A 27 -5.87 3.96 1.28
CA SER A 27 -6.12 5.24 1.95
C SER A 27 -6.76 6.23 0.98
N VAL A 28 -8.04 6.53 1.19
CA VAL A 28 -8.86 7.40 0.35
C VAL A 28 -9.40 8.57 1.16
N ARG A 29 -9.81 9.63 0.46
CA ARG A 29 -10.46 10.80 1.06
C ARG A 29 -11.51 11.35 0.12
N PHE A 30 -12.48 12.06 0.69
CA PHE A 30 -13.29 12.95 -0.11
C PHE A 30 -12.43 14.11 -0.64
N TRP A 31 -12.34 14.20 -1.95
CA TRP A 31 -11.70 15.32 -2.65
C TRP A 31 -12.67 16.00 -3.61
N ARG A 32 -13.23 15.25 -4.56
CA ARG A 32 -14.24 15.82 -5.46
C ARG A 32 -15.63 15.87 -4.81
N GLY A 33 -16.38 16.92 -5.12
CA GLY A 33 -17.77 17.07 -4.66
C GLY A 33 -18.73 16.04 -5.27
N ASP A 34 -18.44 15.59 -6.50
CA ASP A 34 -19.23 14.59 -7.24
C ASP A 34 -18.82 13.13 -6.95
N ARG A 35 -17.77 12.92 -6.13
CA ARG A 35 -17.25 11.60 -5.74
C ARG A 35 -16.73 10.73 -6.89
N ALA A 36 -16.59 11.27 -8.10
CA ALA A 36 -16.14 10.52 -9.27
C ALA A 36 -14.71 9.97 -9.11
N ASP A 37 -13.89 10.64 -8.30
CA ASP A 37 -12.56 10.17 -7.89
C ASP A 37 -12.63 8.84 -7.13
N LEU A 38 -13.55 8.72 -6.17
CA LEU A 38 -13.74 7.51 -5.39
C LEU A 38 -14.43 6.40 -6.20
N ASP A 39 -15.34 6.75 -7.11
CA ASP A 39 -15.95 5.78 -8.05
C ASP A 39 -14.88 5.14 -8.94
N ARG A 40 -13.97 5.96 -9.47
CA ARG A 40 -12.82 5.49 -10.26
C ARG A 40 -11.87 4.64 -9.44
N ALA A 41 -11.55 5.07 -8.21
CA ALA A 41 -10.69 4.30 -7.31
C ALA A 41 -11.31 2.93 -6.99
N ALA A 42 -12.61 2.86 -6.69
CA ALA A 42 -13.31 1.60 -6.46
C ALA A 42 -13.29 0.70 -7.70
N THR A 43 -13.52 1.26 -8.89
CA THR A 43 -13.46 0.51 -10.16
C THR A 43 -12.06 -0.06 -10.40
N ALA A 44 -11.01 0.72 -10.14
CA ALA A 44 -9.62 0.29 -10.30
C ALA A 44 -9.21 -0.79 -9.29
N LEU A 45 -9.67 -0.67 -8.03
CA LEU A 45 -9.47 -1.69 -7.00
C LEU A 45 -10.23 -2.98 -7.29
N ALA A 46 -11.45 -2.90 -7.84
CA ALA A 46 -12.20 -4.07 -8.30
C ALA A 46 -11.51 -4.77 -9.47
N ALA A 47 -10.93 -4.01 -10.42
CA ALA A 47 -10.13 -4.56 -11.51
C ALA A 47 -8.88 -5.31 -10.98
N LEU A 48 -8.21 -4.77 -9.96
CA LEU A 48 -7.12 -5.47 -9.27
C LEU A 48 -7.61 -6.78 -8.62
N ALA A 49 -8.71 -6.74 -7.88
CA ALA A 49 -9.29 -7.93 -7.24
C ALA A 49 -9.74 -9.01 -8.24
N GLY A 50 -10.17 -8.61 -9.44
CA GLY A 50 -10.48 -9.54 -10.53
C GLY A 50 -9.24 -10.17 -11.19
N ARG A 51 -8.08 -9.52 -11.09
CA ARG A 51 -6.80 -9.98 -11.68
C ARG A 51 -5.96 -10.80 -10.69
N ARG A 52 -6.07 -10.54 -9.40
CA ARG A 52 -5.25 -11.17 -8.37
C ARG A 52 -6.02 -11.41 -7.08
N SER A 53 -5.71 -12.51 -6.41
CA SER A 53 -6.22 -12.83 -5.08
C SER A 53 -5.70 -11.81 -4.05
N VAL A 54 -6.53 -10.83 -3.70
CA VAL A 54 -6.20 -9.78 -2.74
C VAL A 54 -7.32 -9.59 -1.72
N ARG A 55 -6.95 -9.12 -0.52
CA ARG A 55 -7.87 -8.58 0.47
C ARG A 55 -7.67 -7.07 0.56
N LEU A 56 -8.75 -6.31 0.41
CA LEU A 56 -8.70 -4.86 0.49
C LEU A 56 -8.97 -4.41 1.93
N ARG A 57 -8.06 -3.61 2.50
CA ARG A 57 -8.23 -3.03 3.85
C ARG A 57 -8.16 -1.52 3.76
N LEU A 58 -9.28 -0.85 4.01
CA LEU A 58 -9.38 0.60 4.00
C LEU A 58 -8.73 1.15 5.28
N LEU A 59 -7.79 2.08 5.12
CA LEU A 59 -7.00 2.69 6.18
C LEU A 59 -7.35 4.18 6.31
N PRO A 60 -8.28 4.55 7.21
CA PRO A 60 -8.61 5.95 7.47
C PRO A 60 -7.51 6.63 8.29
N PHE A 61 -6.92 7.71 7.77
CA PHE A 61 -5.85 8.47 8.44
C PHE A 61 -6.37 9.68 9.20
N HIS A 62 -7.64 10.06 8.98
CA HIS A 62 -8.34 11.10 9.74
C HIS A 62 -9.73 10.59 10.12
N ARG A 63 -10.10 10.78 11.40
CA ARG A 63 -11.42 10.41 11.91
C ARG A 63 -12.54 11.15 11.19
N GLY A 64 -13.69 10.49 11.06
CA GLY A 64 -14.88 11.01 10.39
C GLY A 64 -14.75 10.94 8.87
N SER A 65 -14.09 11.92 8.25
CA SER A 65 -14.12 12.09 6.79
C SER A 65 -13.46 10.97 5.99
N ASP A 66 -12.33 10.40 6.45
CA ASP A 66 -11.70 9.28 5.73
C ASP A 66 -12.44 7.96 5.97
N GLU A 67 -13.08 7.80 7.12
CA GLU A 67 -13.93 6.62 7.39
C GLU A 67 -15.18 6.63 6.50
N GLU A 68 -15.83 7.78 6.34
CA GLU A 68 -16.96 7.93 5.42
C GLU A 68 -16.54 7.68 3.96
N ALA A 69 -15.40 8.23 3.53
CA ALA A 69 -14.85 7.96 2.20
C ALA A 69 -14.52 6.48 2.01
N SER A 70 -13.99 5.83 3.05
CA SER A 70 -13.68 4.39 3.04
C SER A 70 -14.94 3.55 2.90
N ARG A 71 -15.98 3.84 3.69
CA ARG A 71 -17.28 3.15 3.58
C ARG A 71 -17.91 3.35 2.20
N TYR A 72 -17.83 4.55 1.64
CA TYR A 72 -18.32 4.85 0.29
C TYR A 72 -17.65 3.98 -0.79
N VAL A 73 -16.33 3.78 -0.70
CA VAL A 73 -15.58 2.90 -1.60
C VAL A 73 -15.94 1.42 -1.36
N MET A 74 -16.07 0.99 -0.10
CA MET A 74 -16.46 -0.38 0.24
C MET A 74 -17.82 -0.76 -0.33
N GLU A 75 -18.81 0.13 -0.29
CA GLU A 75 -20.14 -0.11 -0.87
C GLU A 75 -20.07 -0.43 -2.38
N ARG A 76 -19.18 0.25 -3.11
CA ARG A 76 -18.96 0.03 -4.55
C ARG A 76 -18.22 -1.27 -4.82
N LEU A 77 -17.21 -1.56 -4.01
CA LEU A 77 -16.47 -2.82 -4.08
C LEU A 77 -17.41 -4.01 -3.85
N ALA A 78 -18.29 -3.92 -2.84
CA ALA A 78 -19.30 -4.94 -2.57
C ALA A 78 -20.25 -5.12 -3.77
N GLY A 79 -20.69 -4.02 -4.40
CA GLY A 79 -21.49 -4.08 -5.64
C GLY A 79 -20.77 -4.73 -6.83
N ALA A 80 -19.43 -4.72 -6.84
CA ALA A 80 -18.59 -5.38 -7.84
C ALA A 80 -18.13 -6.79 -7.42
N GLY A 81 -18.56 -7.30 -6.25
CA GLY A 81 -18.18 -8.61 -5.73
C GLY A 81 -16.77 -8.67 -5.12
N ALA A 82 -16.14 -7.53 -4.83
CA ALA A 82 -14.84 -7.45 -4.18
C ALA A 82 -15.01 -7.23 -2.66
N GLU A 83 -14.39 -8.10 -1.86
CA GLU A 83 -14.41 -7.99 -0.40
C GLU A 83 -13.43 -6.92 0.10
N ALA A 84 -13.89 -6.14 1.07
CA ALA A 84 -13.09 -5.14 1.73
C ALA A 84 -13.44 -5.03 3.22
N GLU A 85 -12.47 -4.67 4.05
CA GLU A 85 -12.64 -4.39 5.47
C GLU A 85 -12.17 -2.98 5.82
N LEU A 86 -12.70 -2.41 6.92
CA LEU A 86 -12.31 -1.10 7.42
C LEU A 86 -11.42 -1.26 8.66
N ALA A 87 -10.21 -0.72 8.61
CA ALA A 87 -9.37 -0.61 9.80
C ALA A 87 -9.90 0.48 10.75
N PRO A 88 -9.64 0.36 12.07
CA PRO A 88 -9.96 1.42 13.01
C PRO A 88 -9.26 2.74 12.65
N ALA A 89 -9.96 3.85 12.83
CA ALA A 89 -9.35 5.17 12.68
C ALA A 89 -8.48 5.50 13.89
N HIS A 90 -7.17 5.54 13.67
CA HIS A 90 -6.18 5.91 14.66
C HIS A 90 -5.89 7.40 14.62
N GLU A 91 -5.50 7.99 15.75
CA GLU A 91 -4.90 9.35 15.79
C GLU A 91 -3.39 9.27 16.01
N GLU A 92 -2.92 8.16 16.61
CA GLU A 92 -1.53 7.93 16.94
C GLU A 92 -0.74 7.47 15.71
N PRO A 93 0.34 8.18 15.32
CA PRO A 93 1.17 7.81 14.16
C PRO A 93 1.68 6.37 14.23
N GLN A 94 2.05 5.89 15.42
CA GLN A 94 2.56 4.52 15.62
C GLN A 94 1.51 3.46 15.29
N ALA A 95 0.24 3.73 15.58
CA ALA A 95 -0.84 2.80 15.26
C ALA A 95 -1.13 2.79 13.76
N MET A 96 -1.20 3.97 13.10
CA MET A 96 -1.33 4.06 11.64
C MET A 96 -0.17 3.34 10.93
N LEU A 97 1.04 3.53 11.42
CA LEU A 97 2.24 2.88 10.91
C LEU A 97 2.19 1.35 11.03
N ARG A 98 1.59 0.80 12.09
CA ARG A 98 1.36 -0.66 12.23
C ARG A 98 0.33 -1.18 11.24
N GLU A 99 -0.74 -0.43 10.97
CA GLU A 99 -1.72 -0.82 9.94
C GLU A 99 -1.07 -0.91 8.56
N VAL A 100 -0.19 0.05 8.23
CA VAL A 100 0.53 0.05 6.96
C VAL A 100 1.56 -1.08 6.88
N ASP A 101 2.30 -1.33 7.96
CA ASP A 101 3.34 -2.39 8.04
C ASP A 101 2.80 -3.80 7.75
N GLY A 102 1.52 -4.05 8.04
CA GLY A 102 0.87 -5.32 7.75
C GLY A 102 0.45 -5.51 6.29
N CYS A 103 0.59 -4.49 5.43
CA CYS A 103 0.16 -4.54 4.02
C CYS A 103 1.28 -5.01 3.10
N ASP A 104 0.90 -5.72 2.03
CA ASP A 104 1.80 -6.12 0.95
C ASP A 104 1.94 -5.03 -0.13
N LEU A 105 0.93 -4.16 -0.24
CA LEU A 105 0.88 -2.98 -1.09
C LEU A 105 0.04 -1.90 -0.41
N LEU A 106 0.44 -0.63 -0.54
CA LEU A 106 -0.38 0.51 -0.16
C LEU A 106 -0.83 1.32 -1.39
N VAL A 107 -2.13 1.47 -1.57
CA VAL A 107 -2.74 2.42 -2.52
C VAL A 107 -3.21 3.66 -1.77
N GLY A 108 -2.74 4.85 -2.15
CA GLY A 108 -2.99 6.05 -1.35
C GLY A 108 -3.29 7.31 -2.14
N MET A 109 -4.35 8.01 -1.75
CA MET A 109 -4.57 9.43 -2.04
C MET A 109 -3.92 10.31 -0.95
N ARG A 110 -3.86 9.85 0.31
CA ARG A 110 -3.29 10.64 1.41
C ARG A 110 -1.76 10.60 1.36
N LEU A 111 -1.11 11.76 1.35
CA LEU A 111 0.37 11.82 1.39
C LEU A 111 0.95 11.08 2.61
N HIS A 112 0.35 11.21 3.80
CA HIS A 112 0.84 10.55 5.01
C HIS A 112 0.81 9.02 4.91
N SER A 113 -0.17 8.44 4.21
CA SER A 113 -0.17 6.99 4.01
C SER A 113 1.01 6.57 3.15
N LEU A 114 1.28 7.28 2.06
CA LEU A 114 2.42 7.01 1.17
C LEU A 114 3.77 7.17 1.90
N ILE A 115 3.92 8.21 2.72
CA ILE A 115 5.12 8.40 3.57
C ILE A 115 5.30 7.22 4.52
N TYR A 116 4.22 6.75 5.15
CA TYR A 116 4.29 5.62 6.09
C TYR A 116 4.61 4.30 5.38
N ALA A 117 4.08 4.06 4.17
CA ALA A 117 4.45 2.89 3.39
C ALA A 117 5.92 2.91 2.99
N ALA A 118 6.43 4.05 2.50
CA ALA A 118 7.85 4.19 2.21
C ALA A 118 8.71 3.99 3.46
N ASN A 119 8.30 4.51 4.62
CA ASN A 119 9.01 4.28 5.88
C ASN A 119 9.09 2.79 6.25
N ARG A 120 8.04 2.02 5.94
CA ARG A 120 7.94 0.58 6.17
C ARG A 120 8.42 -0.28 5.02
N GLU A 121 8.94 0.33 3.97
CA GLU A 121 9.41 -0.39 2.77
C GLU A 121 8.32 -1.32 2.20
N VAL A 122 7.07 -0.87 2.33
CA VAL A 122 5.88 -1.45 1.70
C VAL A 122 5.73 -0.79 0.33
N PRO A 123 5.65 -1.58 -0.77
CA PRO A 123 5.35 -1.06 -2.09
C PRO A 123 4.15 -0.13 -2.06
N LEU A 124 4.17 0.94 -2.85
CA LEU A 124 3.12 1.94 -2.83
C LEU A 124 2.73 2.41 -4.21
N LEU A 125 1.46 2.80 -4.33
CA LEU A 125 0.88 3.32 -5.55
C LEU A 125 0.00 4.54 -5.22
N GLY A 126 0.41 5.71 -5.69
CA GLY A 126 -0.28 6.96 -5.39
C GLY A 126 -1.35 7.33 -6.42
N ILE A 127 -2.43 7.97 -5.96
CA ILE A 127 -3.43 8.64 -6.80
C ILE A 127 -3.29 10.15 -6.55
N SER A 128 -2.88 10.91 -7.57
CA SER A 128 -2.53 12.32 -7.38
C SER A 128 -3.75 13.25 -7.46
N TYR A 129 -3.83 14.18 -6.52
CA TYR A 129 -4.70 15.36 -6.59
C TYR A 129 -3.97 16.64 -6.17
N ASP A 130 -2.77 16.50 -5.61
CA ASP A 130 -1.96 17.56 -5.03
C ASP A 130 -0.52 17.35 -5.50
N PRO A 131 0.17 18.39 -6.00
CA PRO A 131 1.55 18.29 -6.46
C PRO A 131 2.54 17.69 -5.46
N LYS A 132 2.23 17.72 -4.14
CA LYS A 132 3.06 17.09 -3.10
C LYS A 132 3.09 15.57 -3.22
N ILE A 133 2.01 14.95 -3.70
CA ILE A 133 1.97 13.51 -3.96
C ILE A 133 2.93 13.19 -5.10
N ASP A 134 2.84 13.94 -6.20
CA ASP A 134 3.73 13.75 -7.35
C ASP A 134 5.21 13.99 -6.99
N GLN A 135 5.49 15.03 -6.20
CA GLN A 135 6.83 15.31 -5.70
C GLN A 135 7.36 14.15 -4.84
N PHE A 136 6.55 13.64 -3.92
CA PHE A 136 6.94 12.53 -3.04
C PHE A 136 7.20 11.25 -3.83
N LEU A 137 6.31 10.88 -4.76
CA LEU A 137 6.51 9.73 -5.64
C LEU A 137 7.77 9.92 -6.49
N GLY A 138 8.00 11.12 -7.01
CA GLY A 138 9.19 11.45 -7.79
C GLY A 138 10.50 11.26 -7.00
N TRP A 139 10.51 11.55 -5.69
CA TRP A 139 11.68 11.25 -4.85
C TRP A 139 11.98 9.75 -4.76
N LEU A 140 10.95 8.90 -4.80
CA LEU A 140 11.09 7.45 -4.83
C LEU A 140 11.39 6.89 -6.24
N GLY A 141 11.42 7.74 -7.27
CA GLY A 141 11.50 7.30 -8.67
C GLY A 141 10.18 6.77 -9.24
N GLU A 142 9.08 6.98 -8.53
CA GLU A 142 7.74 6.50 -8.86
C GLU A 142 6.89 7.57 -9.56
N LYS A 143 5.80 7.12 -10.19
CA LYS A 143 4.77 8.00 -10.77
C LYS A 143 3.40 7.64 -10.19
N ALA A 144 2.49 8.61 -10.12
CA ALA A 144 1.11 8.32 -9.76
C ALA A 144 0.47 7.31 -10.74
N ALA A 145 -0.45 6.49 -10.25
CA ALA A 145 -1.28 5.60 -11.08
C ALA A 145 -2.24 6.37 -11.98
N GLY A 146 -2.61 7.55 -11.54
CA GLY A 146 -3.52 8.47 -12.20
C GLY A 146 -3.80 9.64 -11.28
N THR A 147 -4.80 10.42 -11.65
CA THR A 147 -5.27 11.57 -10.88
C THR A 147 -6.72 11.38 -10.43
N THR A 148 -7.22 12.28 -9.59
CA THR A 148 -8.66 12.31 -9.25
C THR A 148 -9.57 12.59 -10.44
N GLU A 149 -9.03 13.14 -11.54
CA GLU A 149 -9.78 13.37 -12.78
C GLU A 149 -9.75 12.17 -13.72
N ALA A 150 -8.61 11.46 -13.74
CA ALA A 150 -8.33 10.41 -14.70
C ALA A 150 -7.54 9.27 -14.04
N LEU A 151 -8.22 8.15 -13.86
CA LEU A 151 -7.64 6.90 -13.37
C LEU A 151 -8.17 5.78 -14.26
N ASP A 152 -7.26 5.14 -15.00
CA ASP A 152 -7.58 4.00 -15.86
C ASP A 152 -7.55 2.70 -15.02
N PRO A 153 -8.66 1.95 -14.93
CA PRO A 153 -8.73 0.77 -14.08
C PRO A 153 -7.74 -0.33 -14.45
N GLU A 154 -7.54 -0.58 -15.75
CA GLU A 154 -6.70 -1.68 -16.22
C GLU A 154 -5.21 -1.39 -16.02
N SER A 155 -4.77 -0.18 -16.39
CA SER A 155 -3.40 0.27 -16.16
C SER A 155 -3.07 0.35 -14.66
N PHE A 156 -4.02 0.80 -13.83
CA PHE A 156 -3.88 0.76 -12.38
C PHE A 156 -3.68 -0.67 -11.88
N ALA A 157 -4.55 -1.59 -12.31
CA ALA A 157 -4.55 -2.96 -11.81
C ALA A 157 -3.30 -3.73 -12.27
N GLU A 158 -2.83 -3.51 -13.50
CA GLU A 158 -1.57 -4.06 -14.01
C GLU A 158 -0.38 -3.59 -13.16
N ARG A 159 -0.29 -2.30 -12.88
CA ARG A 159 0.80 -1.74 -12.06
C ARG A 159 0.75 -2.24 -10.61
N ALA A 160 -0.44 -2.29 -10.02
CA ALA A 160 -0.61 -2.79 -8.66
C ALA A 160 -0.26 -4.28 -8.55
N ALA A 161 -0.68 -5.10 -9.53
CA ALA A 161 -0.30 -6.50 -9.61
C ALA A 161 1.21 -6.67 -9.76
N GLY A 162 1.86 -5.89 -10.63
CA GLY A 162 3.32 -5.92 -10.81
C GLY A 162 4.10 -5.59 -9.52
N LEU A 163 3.65 -4.61 -8.74
CA LEU A 163 4.25 -4.27 -7.44
C LEU A 163 4.09 -5.41 -6.41
N LEU A 164 2.97 -6.11 -6.46
CA LEU A 164 2.71 -7.28 -5.60
C LEU A 164 3.47 -8.53 -6.10
N ASP A 165 3.80 -8.62 -7.38
CA ASP A 165 4.55 -9.75 -7.99
C ASP A 165 6.04 -9.63 -7.73
N ASP A 166 6.58 -8.40 -7.77
CA ASP A 166 7.99 -8.12 -7.50
C ASP A 166 8.20 -7.03 -6.44
N PRO A 167 7.78 -7.28 -5.18
CA PRO A 167 8.01 -6.33 -4.10
C PRO A 167 9.51 -6.18 -3.77
N ALA A 168 10.34 -7.18 -4.10
CA ALA A 168 11.78 -7.11 -3.92
C ALA A 168 12.45 -6.15 -4.92
N GLY A 169 12.04 -6.19 -6.19
CA GLY A 169 12.47 -5.24 -7.22
C GLY A 169 12.10 -3.80 -6.86
N TRP A 170 10.89 -3.58 -6.36
CA TRP A 170 10.49 -2.25 -5.86
C TRP A 170 11.36 -1.77 -4.69
N ARG A 171 11.64 -2.63 -3.71
CA ARG A 171 12.53 -2.27 -2.59
C ARG A 171 13.96 -1.98 -3.06
N ALA A 172 14.45 -2.71 -4.06
CA ALA A 172 15.76 -2.47 -4.64
C ALA A 172 15.85 -1.12 -5.37
N SER A 173 14.80 -0.73 -6.11
CA SER A 173 14.77 0.54 -6.83
C SER A 173 14.53 1.74 -5.90
N ALA A 174 13.59 1.65 -4.96
CA ALA A 174 13.20 2.74 -4.06
C ALA A 174 14.08 2.84 -2.80
N GLY A 175 14.82 1.78 -2.45
CA GLY A 175 15.51 1.65 -1.16
C GLY A 175 16.51 2.75 -0.84
N ASP A 176 17.30 3.20 -1.83
CA ASP A 176 18.24 4.31 -1.64
C ASP A 176 17.54 5.65 -1.36
N ALA A 177 16.44 5.92 -2.07
CA ALA A 177 15.63 7.11 -1.85
C ALA A 177 14.98 7.07 -0.45
N ILE A 178 14.42 5.92 -0.06
CA ILE A 178 13.85 5.72 1.27
C ILE A 178 14.89 5.93 2.37
N ARG A 179 16.10 5.39 2.22
CA ARG A 179 17.21 5.61 3.16
C ARG A 179 17.52 7.10 3.34
N ARG A 180 17.66 7.83 2.24
CA ARG A 180 17.93 9.28 2.27
C ARG A 180 16.83 10.05 2.97
N LEU A 181 15.56 9.73 2.68
CA LEU A 181 14.41 10.35 3.35
C LEU A 181 14.41 10.09 4.87
N LYS A 182 14.73 8.85 5.29
CA LYS A 182 14.86 8.48 6.71
C LYS A 182 15.99 9.27 7.40
N GLU A 183 17.14 9.39 6.74
CA GLU A 183 18.30 10.16 7.25
C GLU A 183 17.99 11.65 7.37
N GLU A 184 17.39 12.25 6.35
CA GLU A 184 17.03 13.68 6.34
C GLU A 184 16.02 14.01 7.44
N ALA A 185 15.02 13.13 7.67
CA ALA A 185 14.05 13.29 8.74
C ALA A 185 14.69 13.20 10.14
N ALA A 186 15.80 12.47 10.30
CA ALA A 186 16.49 12.32 11.58
C ALA A 186 17.42 13.51 11.92
N ARG A 187 17.88 14.28 10.92
CA ARG A 187 18.84 15.39 11.11
C ARG A 187 18.37 16.48 12.09
N PRO A 188 17.11 16.97 12.06
CA PRO A 188 16.64 17.97 13.01
C PRO A 188 16.73 17.49 14.47
N ALA A 189 16.36 16.23 14.73
CA ALA A 189 16.44 15.65 16.08
C ALA A 189 17.90 15.47 16.55
N GLN A 190 18.79 15.04 15.65
CA GLN A 190 20.22 14.89 15.94
C GLN A 190 20.89 16.23 16.30
N ARG A 191 20.51 17.32 15.61
CA ARG A 191 21.04 18.67 15.90
C ARG A 191 20.65 19.15 17.31
N ILE A 192 19.43 18.84 17.76
CA ILE A 192 18.99 19.19 19.12
C ILE A 192 19.80 18.42 20.16
N LEU A 193 20.05 17.12 19.96
CA LEU A 193 20.87 16.31 20.89
C LEU A 193 22.33 16.78 20.96
N GLN A 194 22.94 17.18 19.83
CA GLN A 194 24.29 17.74 19.81
C GLN A 194 24.39 19.03 20.61
N LEU A 195 23.46 19.96 20.43
CA LEU A 195 23.42 21.22 21.20
C LEU A 195 23.24 21.00 22.71
N LEU A 196 22.48 19.97 23.12
CA LEU A 196 22.31 19.63 24.53
C LEU A 196 23.57 19.00 25.13
N THR A 197 24.26 18.12 24.40
CA THR A 197 25.51 17.49 24.87
C THR A 197 26.71 18.44 24.89
N GLU A 198 26.72 19.45 24.03
CA GLU A 198 27.72 20.52 24.05
C GLU A 198 27.51 21.50 25.22
N ARG A 199 26.26 21.71 25.65
CA ARG A 199 25.93 22.60 26.77
C ARG A 199 26.21 21.99 28.14
N ASP A 200 26.20 20.66 28.27
CA ASP A 200 26.55 19.96 29.52
C ASP A 200 28.08 19.79 29.71
N ARG A 201 28.89 20.14 28.69
CA ARG A 201 30.36 20.09 28.73
C ARG A 201 31.03 21.46 28.93
N GLY A 202 30.26 22.55 29.02
CA GLY A 202 30.75 23.91 29.27
C GLY A 202 30.29 24.44 30.61
#